data_AF-A0A2H9LMN4-F1
#
_entry.id   AF-A0A2H9LMN4-F1
#
_cell.length_a   1.000
_cell.length_b   1.000
_cell.length_c   1.000
_cell.angle_alpha   90.00
_cell.angle_beta   90.00
_cell.angle_gamma   90.00
#
_symmetry.space_group_name_H-M   'P 1'
#
loop_
_entity.id
_entity.type
_entity.pdbx_description
1 polymer ?
#
loop_
_entity_poly.entity_id
_entity_poly.type
_entity_poly.pdbx_seq_one_letter_code
_entity_poly.pdbx_strand_id
1 'polypeptide(L)'
;MSKDEATLEILTDFLNAVEAAVVNGKRQIAELARVTPLEKALGHDASVKGSPKLPFDAGKIQWIDRENEKGKFQMSEDINSPDHKALLAFLNAHVPAKCVNSGGFFYWVYPNGSTIGRKLRK
;
A
#
# COMPACT_ATOMS: atom_id res chain seq x y z
N MET A 1 -18.76 50.70 -1.02
CA MET A 1 -19.02 49.38 -0.46
C MET A 1 -20.12 49.48 0.57
N SER A 2 -21.15 48.66 0.44
CA SER A 2 -22.15 48.49 1.51
C SER A 2 -21.49 47.80 2.71
N LYS A 3 -21.98 48.05 3.94
CA LYS A 3 -21.55 47.30 5.13
C LYS A 3 -21.75 45.79 4.94
N ASP A 4 -22.76 45.41 4.18
CA ASP A 4 -23.08 44.01 3.87
C ASP A 4 -22.02 43.38 2.97
N GLU A 5 -21.49 44.15 2.02
CA GLU A 5 -20.46 43.73 1.06
C GLU A 5 -19.12 43.47 1.78
N ALA A 6 -18.73 44.37 2.69
CA ALA A 6 -17.54 44.18 3.53
C ALA A 6 -17.69 42.98 4.49
N THR A 7 -18.90 42.71 4.98
CA THR A 7 -19.17 41.58 5.88
C THR A 7 -19.05 40.25 5.14
N LEU A 8 -19.52 40.18 3.89
CA LEU A 8 -19.41 38.99 3.05
C LEU A 8 -17.97 38.67 2.67
N GLU A 9 -17.15 39.70 2.42
CA GLU A 9 -15.73 39.53 2.11
C GLU A 9 -14.96 38.94 3.30
N ILE A 10 -15.16 39.49 4.50
CA ILE A 10 -14.56 38.98 5.74
C ILE A 10 -15.00 37.53 6.02
N LEU A 11 -16.27 37.21 5.79
CA LEU A 11 -16.79 35.86 5.96
C LEU A 11 -16.15 34.88 4.96
N THR A 12 -15.96 35.32 3.72
CA THR A 12 -15.32 34.52 2.66
C THR A 12 -13.86 34.23 3.01
N ASP A 13 -13.11 35.24 3.45
CA ASP A 13 -11.72 35.07 3.88
C ASP A 13 -11.58 34.14 5.07
N PHE A 14 -12.50 34.24 6.04
CA PHE A 14 -12.54 33.33 7.19
C PHE A 14 -12.78 31.88 6.75
N LEU A 15 -13.74 31.63 5.87
CA LEU A 15 -14.04 30.28 5.38
C LEU A 15 -12.85 29.68 4.62
N ASN A 16 -12.19 30.49 3.78
CA ASN A 16 -10.98 30.08 3.05
C ASN A 16 -9.84 29.72 4.02
N ALA A 17 -9.65 30.51 5.07
CA ALA A 17 -8.63 30.25 6.09
C ALA A 17 -8.91 28.95 6.86
N VAL A 18 -10.17 28.69 7.21
CA VAL A 18 -10.59 27.45 7.88
C VAL A 18 -10.37 26.24 6.97
N GLU A 19 -10.73 26.33 5.69
CA GLU A 19 -10.51 25.25 4.73
C GLU A 19 -9.02 24.93 4.60
N ALA A 20 -8.17 25.95 4.48
CA ALA A 20 -6.72 25.79 4.44
C ALA A 20 -6.17 25.12 5.72
N ALA A 21 -6.69 25.48 6.89
CA ALA A 21 -6.32 24.86 8.16
C ALA A 21 -6.69 23.37 8.21
N VAL A 22 -7.89 23.00 7.73
CA VAL A 22 -8.34 21.61 7.66
C VAL A 22 -7.47 20.79 6.70
N VAL A 23 -7.14 21.33 5.53
CA VAL A 23 -6.27 20.67 4.55
C VAL A 23 -4.87 20.44 5.14
N ASN A 24 -4.30 21.44 5.82
CA ASN A 24 -3.01 21.30 6.48
C ASN A 24 -3.04 20.29 7.65
N GLY A 25 -4.10 20.28 8.44
CA GLY A 25 -4.30 19.30 9.50
C GLY A 25 -4.37 17.86 8.97
N LYS A 26 -5.14 17.64 7.89
CA LYS A 26 -5.20 16.34 7.20
C LYS A 26 -3.84 15.89 6.68
N ARG A 27 -3.05 16.82 6.12
CA ARG A 27 -1.68 16.53 5.65
C ARG A 27 -0.76 16.10 6.80
N GLN A 28 -0.80 16.81 7.94
CA GLN A 28 0.02 16.46 9.11
C GLN A 28 -0.39 15.11 9.71
N ILE A 29 -1.70 14.81 9.78
CA ILE A 29 -2.19 13.51 10.23
C ILE A 29 -1.72 12.39 9.29
N ALA A 30 -1.76 12.62 7.97
CA ALA A 30 -1.25 11.66 6.99
C ALA A 30 0.28 11.46 7.10
N GLU A 31 1.02 12.50 7.48
CA GLU A 31 2.45 12.42 7.75
C GLU A 31 2.74 11.63 9.03
N LEU A 32 2.02 11.89 10.12
CA LEU A 32 2.14 11.12 11.36
C LEU A 32 1.70 9.66 11.20
N ALA A 33 0.67 9.39 10.40
CA ALA A 33 0.23 8.03 10.07
C ALA A 33 1.27 7.25 9.24
N ARG A 34 2.16 7.95 8.51
CA ARG A 34 3.32 7.34 7.84
C ARG A 34 4.47 7.05 8.80
N VAL A 35 4.46 7.63 10.00
CA VAL A 35 5.49 7.51 11.03
C VAL A 35 4.96 6.69 12.21
N THR A 36 4.23 5.59 11.97
CA THR A 36 3.96 4.61 13.04
C THR A 36 5.29 3.97 13.47
N PRO A 37 5.80 4.26 14.69
CA PRO A 37 7.16 3.87 15.08
C PRO A 37 7.32 2.37 15.35
N LEU A 38 6.21 1.62 15.43
CA LEU A 38 6.22 0.19 15.70
C LEU A 38 6.94 -0.61 14.60
N GLU A 39 6.91 -0.12 13.37
CA GLU A 39 7.53 -0.80 12.23
C GLU A 39 9.03 -0.55 12.12
N LYS A 40 9.50 0.61 12.61
CA LYS A 40 10.94 0.96 12.62
C LYS A 40 11.72 0.17 13.68
N ALA A 41 11.04 -0.28 14.74
CA ALA A 41 11.63 -1.11 15.79
C ALA A 41 11.78 -2.59 15.40
N LEU A 42 11.05 -3.06 14.37
CA LEU A 42 10.97 -4.48 13.98
C LEU A 42 11.88 -4.89 12.80
N GLY A 43 12.84 -4.02 12.41
CA GLY A 43 14.01 -4.44 11.64
C GLY A 43 13.75 -5.22 10.35
N HIS A 44 12.68 -4.93 9.62
CA HIS A 44 12.50 -5.45 8.25
C HIS A 44 12.96 -4.38 7.25
N ASP A 45 14.20 -4.57 6.80
CA ASP A 45 14.95 -3.72 5.90
C ASP A 45 14.23 -3.38 4.58
N ALA A 46 14.46 -2.13 4.15
CA ALA A 46 14.45 -1.69 2.75
C ALA A 46 13.16 -1.89 1.92
N SER A 47 12.09 -1.15 2.25
CA SER A 47 11.09 -0.80 1.24
C SER A 47 11.66 0.28 0.31
N VAL A 48 12.08 -0.15 -0.87
CA VAL A 48 12.45 0.70 -2.01
C VAL A 48 11.32 1.71 -2.27
N LYS A 49 11.68 3.00 -2.37
CA LYS A 49 10.79 4.14 -2.72
C LYS A 49 9.79 3.72 -3.80
N GLY A 50 8.51 3.56 -3.43
CA GLY A 50 7.40 3.30 -4.36
C GLY A 50 6.78 1.89 -4.33
N SER A 51 7.25 0.98 -3.48
CA SER A 51 6.57 -0.31 -3.27
C SER A 51 5.44 -0.18 -2.26
N PRO A 52 4.18 -0.56 -2.58
CA PRO A 52 3.12 -0.52 -1.60
C PRO A 52 3.35 -1.62 -0.56
N LYS A 53 3.19 -1.24 0.70
CA LYS A 53 3.36 -2.14 1.84
C LYS A 53 2.20 -3.12 1.87
N LEU A 54 2.49 -4.42 1.95
CA LEU A 54 1.44 -5.43 2.11
C LEU A 54 0.83 -5.28 3.52
N PRO A 55 -0.50 -5.21 3.65
CA PRO A 55 -1.17 -5.10 4.96
C PRO A 55 -1.18 -6.42 5.75
N PHE A 56 -0.57 -7.49 5.23
CA PHE A 56 -0.53 -8.82 5.81
C PHE A 56 0.88 -9.42 5.69
N ASP A 57 1.15 -10.43 6.52
CA ASP A 57 2.44 -11.12 6.54
C ASP A 57 2.53 -12.14 5.41
N ALA A 58 3.16 -11.74 4.30
CA ALA A 58 3.46 -12.66 3.21
C ALA A 58 4.37 -13.83 3.62
N GLY A 59 5.02 -13.78 4.78
CA GLY A 59 5.82 -14.89 5.34
C GLY A 59 4.98 -16.06 5.89
N LYS A 60 3.71 -15.83 6.24
CA LYS A 60 2.81 -16.85 6.80
C LYS A 60 2.12 -17.70 5.75
N ILE A 61 2.15 -17.25 4.49
CA ILE A 61 1.62 -17.98 3.34
C ILE A 61 2.50 -19.22 3.12
N GLN A 62 1.89 -20.37 2.84
CA GLN A 62 2.66 -21.57 2.48
C GLN A 62 3.27 -21.41 1.09
N TRP A 63 4.59 -21.27 1.03
CA TRP A 63 5.33 -21.14 -0.23
C TRP A 63 5.99 -22.45 -0.59
N ILE A 64 5.78 -22.87 -1.82
CA ILE A 64 6.39 -24.03 -2.43
C ILE A 64 7.50 -23.54 -3.35
N ASP A 65 8.75 -23.87 -3.02
CA ASP A 65 9.89 -23.59 -3.87
C ASP A 65 9.78 -24.37 -5.18
N ARG A 66 9.90 -23.65 -6.29
CA ARG A 66 9.92 -24.16 -7.66
C ARG A 66 11.11 -23.54 -8.38
N GLU A 67 11.63 -24.28 -9.35
CA GLU A 67 12.72 -23.80 -10.19
C GLU A 67 12.28 -23.94 -11.65
N ASN A 68 12.50 -22.89 -12.42
CA ASN A 68 12.33 -22.92 -13.87
C ASN A 68 13.60 -22.39 -14.53
N GLU A 69 13.61 -22.39 -15.86
CA GLU A 69 14.69 -21.86 -16.69
C GLU A 69 15.03 -20.38 -16.39
N LYS A 70 14.14 -19.65 -15.71
CA LYS A 70 14.30 -18.24 -15.31
C LYS A 70 14.65 -18.05 -13.83
N GLY A 71 15.02 -19.14 -13.14
CA GLY A 71 15.52 -19.16 -11.77
C GLY A 71 14.54 -19.70 -10.73
N LYS A 72 14.93 -19.61 -9.46
CA LYS A 72 14.12 -20.05 -8.32
C LYS A 72 12.99 -19.07 -8.05
N PHE A 73 11.79 -19.61 -7.87
CA PHE A 73 10.60 -18.87 -7.51
C PHE A 73 9.75 -19.68 -6.55
N GLN A 74 8.84 -19.02 -5.86
CA GLN A 74 7.97 -19.63 -4.87
C GLN A 74 6.53 -19.49 -5.34
N MET A 75 5.75 -20.56 -5.26
CA MET A 75 4.33 -20.57 -5.57
C MET A 75 3.51 -20.86 -4.32
N SER A 76 2.36 -20.22 -4.17
CA SER A 76 1.40 -20.58 -3.14
C SER A 76 0.00 -20.80 -3.73
N GLU A 77 -0.56 -21.95 -3.39
CA GLU A 77 -1.94 -22.36 -3.69
C GLU A 77 -2.78 -22.44 -2.41
N ASP A 78 -2.32 -21.79 -1.34
CA ASP A 78 -2.94 -21.83 -0.02
C ASP A 78 -4.20 -20.95 0.06
N ILE A 79 -5.23 -21.33 -0.70
CA ILE A 79 -6.52 -20.62 -0.80
C ILE A 79 -7.21 -20.52 0.57
N ASN A 80 -6.86 -21.38 1.53
CA ASN A 80 -7.45 -21.40 2.87
C ASN A 80 -6.81 -20.39 3.83
N SER A 81 -5.60 -19.91 3.56
CA SER A 81 -4.96 -18.90 4.39
C SER A 81 -5.59 -17.51 4.19
N PRO A 82 -5.92 -16.78 5.27
CA PRO A 82 -6.41 -15.41 5.17
C PRO A 82 -5.38 -14.47 4.53
N ASP A 83 -4.08 -14.71 4.76
CA ASP A 83 -3.00 -13.91 4.20
C ASP A 83 -2.88 -14.11 2.68
N HIS A 84 -3.11 -15.32 2.18
CA HIS A 84 -3.16 -15.63 0.75
C HIS A 84 -4.32 -14.88 0.07
N LYS A 85 -5.52 -14.96 0.65
CA LYS A 85 -6.70 -14.23 0.15
C LYS A 85 -6.47 -12.73 0.13
N ALA A 86 -5.85 -12.20 1.18
CA ALA A 86 -5.53 -10.78 1.27
C ALA A 86 -4.52 -10.37 0.18
N LEU A 87 -3.49 -11.19 -0.09
CA LEU A 87 -2.55 -10.94 -1.20
C LEU A 87 -3.23 -11.01 -2.56
N LEU A 88 -4.08 -11.99 -2.77
CA LEU A 88 -4.80 -12.15 -4.02
C LEU A 88 -5.73 -10.95 -4.28
N ALA A 89 -6.49 -10.51 -3.26
CA ALA A 89 -7.33 -9.33 -3.34
C ALA A 89 -6.50 -8.07 -3.63
N PHE A 90 -5.36 -7.92 -2.95
CA PHE A 90 -4.45 -6.79 -3.13
C PHE A 90 -3.86 -6.74 -4.55
N LEU A 91 -3.44 -7.89 -5.09
CA LEU A 91 -2.93 -8.00 -6.46
C LEU A 91 -4.03 -7.77 -7.50
N ASN A 92 -5.24 -8.27 -7.26
CA ASN A 92 -6.39 -8.04 -8.14
C ASN A 92 -6.85 -6.58 -8.12
N ALA A 93 -6.66 -5.86 -7.02
CA ALA A 93 -6.90 -4.42 -6.95
C ALA A 93 -5.87 -3.61 -7.76
N HIS A 94 -4.65 -4.11 -7.94
CA HIS A 94 -3.59 -3.48 -8.74
C HIS A 94 -3.69 -3.85 -10.23
N VAL A 95 -4.84 -3.48 -10.84
CA VAL A 95 -5.06 -3.52 -12.29
C VAL A 95 -4.29 -2.36 -12.93
N PRO A 96 -3.61 -2.55 -14.09
CA PRO A 96 -3.68 -3.69 -15.02
C PRO A 96 -2.62 -4.79 -14.83
N ALA A 97 -1.62 -4.57 -13.98
CA ALA A 97 -0.43 -5.41 -13.98
C ALA A 97 -0.56 -6.71 -13.16
N LYS A 98 -1.53 -6.81 -12.22
CA LYS A 98 -1.74 -7.98 -11.34
C LYS A 98 -0.44 -8.51 -10.69
N CYS A 99 0.50 -7.61 -10.48
CA CYS A 99 1.81 -7.88 -9.90
C CYS A 99 2.24 -6.67 -9.09
N VAL A 100 3.00 -6.93 -8.03
CA VAL A 100 3.49 -5.88 -7.14
C VAL A 100 4.87 -6.24 -6.60
N ASN A 101 5.71 -5.24 -6.42
CA ASN A 101 6.95 -5.40 -5.67
C ASN A 101 6.68 -4.95 -4.23
N SER A 102 7.00 -5.80 -3.25
CA SER A 102 6.93 -5.43 -1.83
C SER A 102 7.96 -6.18 -1.01
N GLY A 103 8.64 -5.49 -0.09
CA GLY A 103 9.62 -6.10 0.81
C GLY A 103 10.73 -6.90 0.13
N GLY A 104 11.24 -6.45 -1.01
CA GLY A 104 12.28 -7.16 -1.77
C GLY A 104 11.80 -8.35 -2.60
N PHE A 105 10.50 -8.70 -2.53
CA PHE A 105 9.90 -9.75 -3.35
C PHE A 105 9.01 -9.15 -4.45
N PHE A 106 9.06 -9.76 -5.62
CA PHE A 106 8.11 -9.53 -6.70
C PHE A 106 7.01 -10.58 -6.62
N TYR A 107 5.77 -10.15 -6.49
CA TYR A 107 4.58 -10.99 -6.43
C TYR A 107 3.79 -10.86 -7.73
N TRP A 108 3.18 -11.96 -8.19
CA TRP A 108 2.28 -11.97 -9.34
C TRP A 108 1.16 -12.99 -9.16
N VAL A 109 0.04 -12.78 -9.83
CA VAL A 109 -1.05 -13.76 -9.92
C VAL A 109 -0.90 -14.56 -11.21
N TYR A 110 -1.09 -15.88 -11.14
CA TYR A 110 -1.11 -16.72 -12.33
C TYR A 110 -2.40 -16.53 -13.14
N PRO A 111 -2.43 -16.91 -14.43
CA PRO A 111 -3.63 -16.84 -15.27
C PRO A 111 -4.84 -17.60 -14.72
N ASN A 112 -4.60 -18.63 -13.89
CA ASN A 112 -5.66 -19.37 -13.19
C ASN A 112 -6.40 -18.55 -12.12
N GLY A 113 -5.90 -17.34 -11.79
CA GLY A 113 -6.56 -16.39 -10.90
C GLY A 113 -6.57 -16.76 -9.42
N SER A 114 -5.99 -17.90 -9.03
CA SER A 114 -6.00 -18.41 -7.65
C SER A 114 -4.61 -18.71 -7.11
N THR A 115 -3.63 -18.93 -7.99
CA THR A 115 -2.25 -19.17 -7.58
C THR A 115 -1.46 -17.87 -7.60
N ILE A 116 -0.71 -17.63 -6.52
CA ILE A 116 0.19 -16.49 -6.39
C ILE A 116 1.63 -16.98 -6.49
N GLY A 117 2.46 -16.25 -7.21
CA GLY A 117 3.90 -16.45 -7.25
C GLY A 117 4.62 -15.33 -6.52
N ARG A 118 5.75 -15.65 -5.91
CA ARG A 118 6.73 -14.66 -5.45
C ARG A 118 8.14 -15.03 -5.89
N LYS A 119 8.96 -14.02 -6.15
CA LYS A 119 10.38 -14.16 -6.48
C LYS A 119 11.16 -13.07 -5.79
N LEU A 120 12.28 -13.43 -5.16
CA LEU A 120 13.19 -12.44 -4.59
C LEU A 120 13.79 -11.60 -5.73
N ARG A 121 13.68 -10.27 -5.64
CA ARG A 121 14.44 -9.37 -6.51
C ARG A 121 15.80 -9.10 -5.88
N LYS A 122 16.85 -9.29 -6.68
CA LYS A 122 18.21 -8.87 -6.36
C LYS A 122 18.40 -7.39 -6.72
#